data_AF-A0A6B0YWC9-F1
#
_entry.id   AF-A0A6B0YWC9-F1
#
_cell.length_a   1.000
_cell.length_b   1.000
_cell.length_c   1.000
_cell.angle_alpha   90.00
_cell.angle_beta   90.00
_cell.angle_gamma   90.00
#
_symmetry.space_group_name_H-M   'P 1'
#
loop_
_entity.id
_entity.type
_entity.pdbx_description
1 polymer ?
#
loop_
_entity_poly.entity_id
_entity_poly.type
_entity_poly.pdbx_seq_one_letter_code
_entity_poly.pdbx_strand_id
1 'polypeptide(L)'
;MKSFLAVELPMRTVIALTGLLLILLALTSCVAGSETVPPPAAPTVKRQPHPAATPTVLPTVAPTAASTPVPAPAPASESPNVALMATVRVSYGEESLHFAADGDPETVWNSQNFPSQWISITLDNLYLVERIELIVAQAPPGPTTNILWLDNGSGVRTRFHHLTDAYTEDGQTLAIEINPPRPTKEILVQTLESPSWVAWREVRVFGLPPPLQSENNTHSSLKLEKILEELVLPVQVTHAGDGSGRIFVVEQQGRISIVKNGVPNETLFLDISNRVNCCEERGLFNVAFPPSYHISQQFYLSYSNSNDDTVISRFTTTDDADVADPASEEILFVVVQPHVVHNGGRLAFGPRDGYLYVGMGDGGSEGPPVHFSQDPQLFLGKILRIDVESGVEPYAIPPDNPFVANESFRDEIWALGLRNPWGFAFDRQTGALYLPDAGHNDREEVNFVLPSSSGGQNYGWPTIEGTRCMRFPDLPFPCRESNVFEHPVAEYDHTRGCSIVGGAVYRGSALPQLTGRFIFADFCRGDIWSITQEEDTEAPTESQASRKLWLAELIIGGLVPISSIGEDEEGSLYVTGYADGAVYKLVQSPETE
;
A
#
# COMPACT_ATOMS: atom_id res chain seq x y z
N MET A 1 52.06 9.51 48.41
CA MET A 1 52.06 8.03 48.46
C MET A 1 51.31 7.52 47.24
N LYS A 2 52.01 6.74 46.41
CA LYS A 2 51.54 5.73 45.44
C LYS A 2 50.48 6.11 44.38
N SER A 3 50.99 6.18 43.15
CA SER A 3 50.42 5.94 41.82
C SER A 3 49.61 4.65 41.69
N PHE A 4 48.60 4.63 40.79
CA PHE A 4 48.16 3.53 39.90
C PHE A 4 47.17 4.15 38.87
N LEU A 5 47.58 4.33 37.61
CA LEU A 5 47.38 3.46 36.43
C LEU A 5 46.02 3.67 35.73
N ALA A 6 46.11 4.36 34.59
CA ALA A 6 45.09 4.44 33.56
C ALA A 6 44.97 3.08 32.84
N VAL A 7 43.72 2.70 32.56
CA VAL A 7 43.39 1.68 31.56
C VAL A 7 42.33 2.31 30.65
N GLU A 8 42.72 2.55 29.40
CA GLU A 8 41.81 2.89 28.30
C GLU A 8 41.09 1.62 27.83
N LEU A 9 39.77 1.71 27.64
CA LEU A 9 38.95 0.77 26.87
C LEU A 9 38.01 1.58 25.97
N PRO A 10 37.72 1.10 24.74
CA PRO A 10 37.20 1.92 23.66
C PRO A 10 35.69 2.18 23.74
N MET A 11 35.32 3.39 23.35
CA MET A 11 33.98 3.95 23.29
C MET A 11 33.22 3.36 22.09
N ARG A 12 32.41 2.33 22.34
CA ARG A 12 31.21 2.01 21.54
C ARG A 12 30.06 1.82 22.52
N THR A 13 28.88 2.30 22.13
CA THR A 13 27.59 2.15 22.83
C THR A 13 27.25 3.18 23.91
N VAL A 14 27.04 4.43 23.52
CA VAL A 14 26.13 5.36 24.23
C VAL A 14 25.51 6.28 23.18
N ILE A 15 24.25 6.02 22.79
CA ILE A 15 23.16 6.96 22.45
C ILE A 15 21.96 6.04 22.16
N ALA A 16 21.37 5.57 23.24
CA ALA A 16 20.00 5.08 23.31
C ALA A 16 19.56 5.47 24.72
N LEU A 17 18.33 5.98 24.85
CA LEU A 17 17.78 6.70 26.01
C LEU A 17 18.10 8.19 26.06
N THR A 18 17.26 9.00 25.43
CA THR A 18 16.74 10.26 26.00
C THR A 18 15.57 10.72 25.14
N GLY A 19 14.34 10.51 25.60
CA GLY A 19 13.14 10.95 24.88
C GLY A 19 11.84 10.31 25.39
N LEU A 20 11.71 10.13 26.70
CA LEU A 20 10.46 9.67 27.32
C LEU A 20 10.27 10.36 28.67
N LEU A 21 9.72 11.58 28.67
CA LEU A 21 8.96 12.14 29.79
C LEU A 21 8.31 13.47 29.41
N LEU A 22 7.10 13.71 29.95
CA LEU A 22 6.18 14.86 29.80
C LEU A 22 5.25 14.68 28.59
N ILE A 23 3.90 14.60 28.71
CA ILE A 23 2.99 15.33 29.59
C ILE A 23 1.75 14.46 29.91
N LEU A 24 1.36 14.43 31.18
CA LEU A 24 0.08 13.93 31.68
C LEU A 24 -0.69 15.12 32.30
N LEU A 25 -2.03 15.08 32.22
CA LEU A 25 -3.07 15.89 32.90
C LEU A 25 -3.64 17.13 32.17
N ALA A 26 -4.88 17.00 31.69
CA ALA A 26 -6.02 17.80 32.17
C ALA A 26 -7.36 17.08 31.87
N LEU A 27 -8.23 17.03 32.87
CA LEU A 27 -9.53 16.35 32.91
C LEU A 27 -10.65 17.38 33.14
N THR A 28 -11.86 17.07 32.60
CA THR A 28 -13.22 17.54 33.01
C THR A 28 -13.57 19.02 32.77
N SER A 29 -14.75 19.47 32.34
CA SER A 29 -16.14 18.95 32.39
C SER A 29 -17.02 19.82 31.46
N CYS A 30 -18.12 19.30 30.89
CA CYS A 30 -19.47 19.91 30.94
C CYS A 30 -20.53 19.02 30.27
N VAL A 31 -21.64 18.84 30.99
CA VAL A 31 -22.85 18.09 30.62
C VAL A 31 -23.99 19.09 30.36
N ALA A 32 -24.71 18.91 29.26
CA ALA A 32 -26.13 19.23 29.04
C ALA A 32 -26.49 18.60 27.68
N GLY A 33 -27.55 17.81 27.46
CA GLY A 33 -28.86 17.78 28.08
C GLY A 33 -29.88 18.39 27.10
N SER A 34 -30.42 17.62 26.16
CA SER A 34 -31.68 17.97 25.49
C SER A 34 -32.38 16.75 24.89
N GLU A 35 -33.70 16.80 25.02
CA GLU A 35 -34.68 15.72 24.96
C GLU A 35 -35.03 15.21 23.56
N THR A 36 -35.58 14.00 23.55
CA THR A 36 -36.08 13.23 22.41
C THR A 36 -37.48 13.66 21.99
N VAL A 37 -37.74 13.68 20.67
CA VAL A 37 -39.10 13.73 20.08
C VAL A 37 -39.18 12.68 18.96
N PRO A 38 -40.12 11.70 18.99
CA PRO A 38 -40.21 10.67 17.96
C PRO A 38 -41.17 11.08 16.82
N PRO A 39 -40.89 10.70 15.56
CA PRO A 39 -41.85 10.83 14.47
C PRO A 39 -42.81 9.60 14.36
N PRO A 40 -43.96 9.77 13.67
CA PRO A 40 -45.13 8.90 13.78
C PRO A 40 -45.09 7.64 12.89
N ALA A 41 -45.95 6.68 13.25
CA ALA A 41 -46.11 5.34 12.67
C ALA A 41 -46.54 5.31 11.19
N ALA A 42 -46.03 4.31 10.47
CA ALA A 42 -46.37 3.97 9.10
C ALA A 42 -47.70 3.19 8.97
N PRO A 43 -48.44 3.33 7.86
CA PRO A 43 -49.71 2.65 7.64
C PRO A 43 -49.55 1.19 7.15
N THR A 44 -50.35 0.31 7.76
CA THR A 44 -50.57 -1.10 7.40
C THR A 44 -51.18 -1.29 6.01
N VAL A 45 -50.58 -2.15 5.18
CA VAL A 45 -51.17 -2.67 3.94
C VAL A 45 -51.50 -4.16 4.09
N LYS A 46 -52.75 -4.51 3.77
CA LYS A 46 -53.35 -5.85 3.86
C LYS A 46 -52.79 -6.80 2.80
N ARG A 47 -52.36 -8.01 3.22
CA ARG A 47 -52.11 -9.15 2.33
C ARG A 47 -53.44 -9.73 1.82
N GLN A 48 -53.53 -10.01 0.51
CA GLN A 48 -54.56 -10.87 -0.10
C GLN A 48 -53.94 -12.19 -0.59
N PRO A 49 -54.70 -13.30 -0.64
CA PRO A 49 -54.17 -14.66 -0.68
C PRO A 49 -54.03 -15.26 -2.09
N HIS A 50 -53.12 -16.23 -2.18
CA HIS A 50 -52.85 -17.12 -3.34
C HIS A 50 -54.07 -17.87 -3.88
N PRO A 51 -54.09 -18.20 -5.19
CA PRO A 51 -54.78 -19.37 -5.71
C PRO A 51 -53.84 -20.56 -5.90
N ALA A 52 -54.34 -21.74 -5.52
CA ALA A 52 -53.68 -23.04 -5.55
C ALA A 52 -53.52 -23.61 -6.97
N ALA A 53 -52.44 -24.38 -7.18
CA ALA A 53 -52.22 -25.19 -8.36
C ALA A 53 -52.35 -26.69 -8.05
N THR A 54 -53.07 -27.37 -8.92
CA THR A 54 -53.57 -28.76 -8.88
C THR A 54 -52.45 -29.80 -9.12
N PRO A 55 -52.50 -30.99 -8.51
CA PRO A 55 -51.47 -32.02 -8.69
C PRO A 55 -51.72 -32.87 -9.94
N THR A 56 -50.65 -33.13 -10.71
CA THR A 56 -50.67 -34.08 -11.83
C THR A 56 -50.00 -35.39 -11.41
N VAL A 57 -50.73 -36.49 -11.57
CA VAL A 57 -50.31 -37.86 -11.30
C VAL A 57 -49.60 -38.44 -12.53
N LEU A 58 -48.48 -39.13 -12.34
CA LEU A 58 -47.83 -40.00 -13.34
C LEU A 58 -47.63 -41.42 -12.76
N PRO A 59 -47.61 -42.46 -13.61
CA PRO A 59 -47.94 -43.83 -13.22
C PRO A 59 -46.75 -44.65 -12.66
N THR A 60 -47.15 -45.63 -11.86
CA THR A 60 -46.37 -46.62 -11.12
C THR A 60 -45.65 -47.64 -12.00
N VAL A 61 -44.37 -47.92 -11.71
CA VAL A 61 -43.61 -49.08 -12.23
C VAL A 61 -43.19 -49.96 -11.04
N ALA A 62 -43.33 -51.28 -11.21
CA ALA A 62 -43.11 -52.33 -10.21
C ALA A 62 -41.60 -52.61 -9.93
N PRO A 63 -41.23 -53.31 -8.84
CA PRO A 63 -39.92 -53.21 -8.22
C PRO A 63 -38.90 -54.20 -8.80
N THR A 64 -37.65 -53.76 -8.92
CA THR A 64 -36.48 -54.60 -9.21
C THR A 64 -35.56 -54.62 -7.99
N ALA A 65 -34.88 -55.76 -7.82
CA ALA A 65 -34.19 -56.23 -6.62
C ALA A 65 -33.27 -55.22 -5.90
N ALA A 66 -33.29 -55.31 -4.57
CA ALA A 66 -32.47 -54.55 -3.65
C ALA A 66 -30.97 -54.78 -3.90
N SER A 67 -30.26 -53.71 -4.25
CA SER A 67 -28.82 -53.58 -3.99
C SER A 67 -28.66 -52.88 -2.64
N THR A 68 -27.78 -53.42 -1.81
CA THR A 68 -27.38 -52.81 -0.53
C THR A 68 -26.91 -51.37 -0.78
N PRO A 69 -27.40 -50.36 -0.03
CA PRO A 69 -26.91 -49.01 -0.18
C PRO A 69 -25.44 -48.99 0.24
N VAL A 70 -24.57 -48.57 -0.69
CA VAL A 70 -23.26 -48.03 -0.32
C VAL A 70 -23.57 -46.87 0.63
N PRO A 71 -22.96 -46.81 1.82
CA PRO A 71 -23.20 -45.70 2.73
C PRO A 71 -22.89 -44.41 1.97
N ALA A 72 -23.82 -43.45 2.02
CA ALA A 72 -23.55 -42.11 1.55
C ALA A 72 -22.24 -41.64 2.19
N PRO A 73 -21.33 -40.98 1.45
CA PRO A 73 -20.19 -40.34 2.09
C PRO A 73 -20.73 -39.50 3.24
N ALA A 74 -20.09 -39.60 4.42
CA ALA A 74 -20.44 -38.76 5.55
C ALA A 74 -20.54 -37.30 5.06
N PRO A 75 -21.52 -36.50 5.53
CA PRO A 75 -21.49 -35.07 5.24
C PRO A 75 -20.10 -34.58 5.64
N ALA A 76 -19.41 -33.87 4.74
CA ALA A 76 -18.14 -33.26 5.05
C ALA A 76 -18.32 -32.51 6.37
N SER A 77 -17.51 -32.84 7.39
CA SER A 77 -17.62 -32.13 8.66
C SER A 77 -17.37 -30.67 8.38
N GLU A 78 -18.33 -29.82 8.71
CA GLU A 78 -18.18 -28.37 8.59
C GLU A 78 -16.86 -27.95 9.27
N SER A 79 -16.06 -27.14 8.59
CA SER A 79 -14.80 -26.65 9.16
C SER A 79 -15.07 -25.96 10.50
N PRO A 80 -14.17 -26.07 11.49
CA PRO A 80 -14.37 -25.45 12.79
C PRO A 80 -14.34 -23.92 12.68
N ASN A 81 -15.10 -23.23 13.55
CA ASN A 81 -14.93 -21.79 13.76
C ASN A 81 -13.62 -21.53 14.52
N VAL A 82 -12.58 -21.12 13.82
CA VAL A 82 -11.24 -20.87 14.37
C VAL A 82 -11.11 -19.49 15.03
N ALA A 83 -12.11 -18.62 14.88
CA ALA A 83 -12.13 -17.29 15.53
C ALA A 83 -12.26 -17.39 17.07
N LEU A 84 -12.79 -18.50 17.60
CA LEU A 84 -13.00 -18.70 19.05
C LEU A 84 -11.71 -18.71 19.89
N MET A 85 -10.57 -18.95 19.25
CA MET A 85 -9.24 -18.97 19.88
C MET A 85 -8.41 -17.73 19.51
N ALA A 86 -8.98 -16.81 18.73
CA ALA A 86 -8.28 -15.67 18.17
C ALA A 86 -8.08 -14.54 19.18
N THR A 87 -7.12 -13.68 18.90
CA THR A 87 -6.99 -12.38 19.57
C THR A 87 -7.76 -11.33 18.79
N VAL A 88 -8.65 -10.61 19.47
CA VAL A 88 -9.45 -9.54 18.88
C VAL A 88 -8.82 -8.17 19.19
N ARG A 89 -8.78 -7.30 18.19
CA ARG A 89 -8.44 -5.87 18.35
C ARG A 89 -9.51 -5.02 17.69
N VAL A 90 -9.75 -3.84 18.24
CA VAL A 90 -10.82 -2.95 17.77
C VAL A 90 -10.33 -1.50 17.72
N SER A 91 -10.96 -0.73 16.85
CA SER A 91 -10.79 0.72 16.74
C SER A 91 -11.22 1.47 18.01
N TYR A 92 -12.37 1.10 18.57
CA TYR A 92 -12.97 1.62 19.79
C TYR A 92 -13.85 0.53 20.46
N GLY A 93 -14.30 0.77 21.69
CA GLY A 93 -15.22 -0.13 22.40
C GLY A 93 -14.56 -1.35 23.03
N GLU A 94 -13.31 -1.21 23.53
CA GLU A 94 -12.50 -2.31 24.08
C GLU A 94 -13.21 -3.10 25.20
N GLU A 95 -14.03 -2.46 26.01
CA GLU A 95 -14.81 -3.10 27.09
C GLU A 95 -15.68 -4.28 26.60
N SER A 96 -16.09 -4.24 25.32
CA SER A 96 -16.96 -5.24 24.69
C SER A 96 -16.25 -6.09 23.63
N LEU A 97 -14.92 -5.98 23.50
CA LEU A 97 -14.19 -6.61 22.37
C LEU A 97 -14.30 -8.14 22.35
N HIS A 98 -14.44 -8.77 23.52
CA HIS A 98 -14.50 -10.22 23.65
C HIS A 98 -15.79 -10.81 23.04
N PHE A 99 -16.88 -10.04 23.01
CA PHE A 99 -18.15 -10.44 22.41
C PHE A 99 -18.11 -10.56 20.89
N ALA A 100 -17.07 -10.05 20.23
CA ALA A 100 -17.05 -10.05 18.77
C ALA A 100 -16.72 -11.42 18.16
N ALA A 101 -16.20 -12.37 18.95
CA ALA A 101 -15.76 -13.68 18.47
C ALA A 101 -15.81 -14.74 19.59
N ASP A 102 -16.76 -14.64 20.53
CA ASP A 102 -16.90 -15.57 21.66
C ASP A 102 -17.78 -16.79 21.34
N GLY A 103 -18.42 -16.80 20.17
CA GLY A 103 -19.31 -17.86 19.73
C GLY A 103 -20.76 -17.71 20.19
N ASP A 104 -21.11 -16.63 20.88
CA ASP A 104 -22.47 -16.33 21.33
C ASP A 104 -23.07 -15.13 20.55
N PRO A 105 -23.91 -15.38 19.53
CA PRO A 105 -24.49 -14.32 18.70
C PRO A 105 -25.51 -13.43 19.44
N GLU A 106 -25.85 -13.76 20.69
CA GLU A 106 -26.69 -12.91 21.54
C GLU A 106 -25.89 -11.79 22.21
N THR A 107 -24.56 -11.89 22.23
CA THR A 107 -23.67 -10.82 22.68
C THR A 107 -23.32 -9.87 21.52
N VAL A 108 -22.80 -8.68 21.85
CA VAL A 108 -22.52 -7.63 20.85
C VAL A 108 -21.27 -6.87 21.24
N TRP A 109 -20.29 -6.84 20.32
CA TRP A 109 -19.28 -5.78 20.33
C TRP A 109 -19.86 -4.50 19.72
N ASN A 110 -19.63 -3.36 20.38
CA ASN A 110 -20.06 -2.05 19.88
C ASN A 110 -18.90 -1.07 19.96
N SER A 111 -18.55 -0.46 18.83
CA SER A 111 -17.50 0.57 18.75
C SER A 111 -17.84 1.86 19.52
N GLN A 112 -19.11 2.05 19.88
CA GLN A 112 -19.68 3.28 20.47
C GLN A 112 -19.51 4.51 19.57
N ASN A 113 -19.28 4.29 18.28
CA ASN A 113 -19.02 5.37 17.34
C ASN A 113 -19.55 5.03 15.94
N PHE A 114 -19.80 6.06 15.15
CA PHE A 114 -20.13 5.91 13.74
C PHE A 114 -18.87 5.55 12.93
N PRO A 115 -19.04 5.06 11.69
CA PRO A 115 -17.92 4.85 10.77
C PRO A 115 -16.99 6.09 10.64
N SER A 116 -15.72 5.92 10.25
CA SER A 116 -15.08 4.62 10.01
C SER A 116 -14.64 3.92 11.30
N GLN A 117 -14.97 2.63 11.43
CA GLN A 117 -14.53 1.78 12.53
C GLN A 117 -14.07 0.42 11.97
N TRP A 118 -13.18 -0.24 12.70
CA TRP A 118 -12.68 -1.56 12.33
C TRP A 118 -12.61 -2.51 13.52
N ILE A 119 -12.69 -3.80 13.20
CA ILE A 119 -12.38 -4.93 14.06
C ILE A 119 -11.38 -5.84 13.36
N SER A 120 -10.41 -6.35 14.10
CA SER A 120 -9.40 -7.29 13.62
C SER A 120 -9.39 -8.55 14.46
N ILE A 121 -9.32 -9.70 13.77
CA ILE A 121 -9.28 -11.05 14.33
C ILE A 121 -7.95 -11.68 13.93
N THR A 122 -6.99 -11.74 14.86
CA THR A 122 -5.71 -12.40 14.67
C THR A 122 -5.81 -13.86 15.14
N LEU A 123 -5.80 -14.81 14.21
CA LEU A 123 -5.90 -16.24 14.49
C LEU A 123 -4.67 -16.73 15.26
N ASP A 124 -4.83 -17.76 16.10
CA ASP A 124 -3.75 -18.36 16.89
C ASP A 124 -2.71 -19.08 16.02
N ASN A 125 -3.14 -19.62 14.88
CA ASN A 125 -2.28 -20.20 13.84
C ASN A 125 -2.62 -19.68 12.44
N LEU A 126 -1.87 -20.11 11.42
CA LEU A 126 -2.24 -19.95 10.02
C LEU A 126 -3.30 -21.02 9.67
N TYR A 127 -4.37 -20.61 9.00
CA TYR A 127 -5.44 -21.50 8.55
C TYR A 127 -5.71 -21.32 7.05
N LEU A 128 -6.12 -22.38 6.37
CA LEU A 128 -6.80 -22.30 5.08
C LEU A 128 -8.27 -21.96 5.35
N VAL A 129 -8.59 -20.67 5.26
CA VAL A 129 -9.94 -20.15 5.51
C VAL A 129 -10.77 -20.28 4.25
N GLU A 130 -11.93 -20.91 4.39
CA GLU A 130 -12.88 -21.15 3.30
C GLU A 130 -14.14 -20.29 3.42
N ARG A 131 -14.45 -19.77 4.61
CA ARG A 131 -15.63 -18.95 4.82
C ARG A 131 -15.46 -18.00 5.99
N ILE A 132 -15.94 -16.77 5.83
CA ILE A 132 -16.07 -15.78 6.90
C ILE A 132 -17.55 -15.39 7.02
N GLU A 133 -18.09 -15.39 8.23
CA GLU A 133 -19.45 -14.93 8.51
C GLU A 133 -19.41 -13.71 9.42
N LEU A 134 -20.08 -12.63 9.01
CA LEU A 134 -20.26 -11.42 9.82
C LEU A 134 -21.72 -11.35 10.26
N ILE A 135 -21.99 -11.46 11.56
CA ILE A 135 -23.34 -11.32 12.11
C ILE A 135 -23.54 -9.87 12.53
N VAL A 136 -24.41 -9.18 11.80
CA VAL A 136 -24.66 -7.74 11.93
C VAL A 136 -25.35 -7.43 13.27
N ALA A 137 -24.86 -6.41 13.97
CA ALA A 137 -25.61 -5.70 15.02
C ALA A 137 -25.90 -4.28 14.53
N GLN A 138 -27.14 -3.98 14.12
CA GLN A 138 -27.43 -2.69 13.51
C GLN A 138 -28.86 -2.20 13.74
N ALA A 139 -29.00 -0.96 14.20
CA ALA A 139 -30.28 -0.29 14.35
C ALA A 139 -30.13 1.23 14.15
N PRO A 140 -30.82 1.86 13.18
CA PRO A 140 -31.77 1.27 12.23
C PRO A 140 -31.10 0.44 11.13
N PRO A 141 -31.82 -0.47 10.44
CA PRO A 141 -31.29 -1.16 9.27
C PRO A 141 -31.09 -0.20 8.08
N GLY A 142 -30.18 -0.53 7.17
CA GLY A 142 -29.85 0.34 6.04
C GLY A 142 -28.57 -0.05 5.32
N PRO A 143 -28.15 0.77 4.34
CA PRO A 143 -26.97 0.49 3.54
C PRO A 143 -25.67 0.69 4.33
N THR A 144 -24.75 -0.25 4.17
CA THR A 144 -23.48 -0.30 4.88
C THR A 144 -22.39 -0.69 3.90
N THR A 145 -21.25 0.00 4.00
CA THR A 145 -20.06 -0.27 3.19
C THR A 145 -18.97 -0.87 4.07
N ASN A 146 -18.48 -2.07 3.74
CA ASN A 146 -17.42 -2.77 4.46
C ASN A 146 -16.28 -3.21 3.53
N ILE A 147 -15.05 -3.06 3.98
CA ILE A 147 -13.85 -3.64 3.37
C ILE A 147 -13.31 -4.75 4.27
N LEU A 148 -13.14 -5.94 3.71
CA LEU A 148 -12.47 -7.07 4.33
C LEU A 148 -11.01 -7.12 3.87
N TRP A 149 -10.11 -7.22 4.83
CA TRP A 149 -8.67 -7.32 4.62
C TRP A 149 -8.15 -8.63 5.20
N LEU A 150 -7.21 -9.26 4.51
CA LEU A 150 -6.57 -10.50 4.95
C LEU A 150 -5.04 -10.34 5.00
N ASP A 151 -4.40 -10.89 6.03
CA ASP A 151 -2.97 -11.20 6.06
C ASP A 151 -2.82 -12.72 6.05
N ASN A 152 -1.97 -13.24 5.17
CA ASN A 152 -1.63 -14.66 5.06
C ASN A 152 -0.43 -15.08 5.94
N GLY A 153 -0.04 -14.23 6.89
CA GLY A 153 1.14 -14.40 7.74
C GLY A 153 2.39 -13.69 7.22
N SER A 154 2.29 -12.96 6.10
CA SER A 154 3.37 -12.12 5.58
C SER A 154 3.62 -10.87 6.42
N GLY A 155 2.66 -10.48 7.28
CA GLY A 155 2.68 -9.24 8.03
C GLY A 155 2.14 -8.05 7.24
N VAL A 156 1.69 -8.26 5.99
CA VAL A 156 1.07 -7.26 5.14
C VAL A 156 -0.39 -7.66 4.91
N ARG A 157 -1.31 -6.80 5.35
CA ARG A 157 -2.74 -6.96 5.06
C ARG A 157 -3.02 -6.48 3.65
N THR A 158 -3.86 -7.20 2.93
CA THR A 158 -4.28 -6.88 1.56
C THR A 158 -5.79 -6.82 1.46
N ARG A 159 -6.27 -5.93 0.58
CA ARG A 159 -7.70 -5.73 0.35
C ARG A 159 -8.28 -6.96 -0.35
N PHE A 160 -9.16 -7.66 0.35
CA PHE A 160 -9.74 -8.92 -0.13
C PHE A 160 -11.15 -8.73 -0.67
N HIS A 161 -12.06 -8.10 0.08
CA HIS A 161 -13.44 -7.97 -0.35
C HIS A 161 -14.00 -6.59 -0.04
N HIS A 162 -14.83 -6.05 -0.93
CA HIS A 162 -15.48 -4.76 -0.75
C HIS A 162 -16.99 -4.95 -0.94
N LEU A 163 -17.74 -4.85 0.16
CA LEU A 163 -19.19 -4.84 0.19
C LEU A 163 -19.64 -3.39 0.16
N THR A 164 -19.98 -2.86 -1.00
CA THR A 164 -20.42 -1.46 -1.17
C THR A 164 -21.94 -1.37 -1.16
N ASP A 165 -22.49 -0.41 -0.41
CA ASP A 165 -23.94 -0.11 -0.34
C ASP A 165 -24.80 -1.36 -0.04
N ALA A 166 -24.26 -2.29 0.77
CA ALA A 166 -24.94 -3.53 1.10
C ALA A 166 -26.03 -3.27 2.15
N TYR A 167 -27.28 -3.65 1.87
CA TYR A 167 -28.34 -3.55 2.86
C TYR A 167 -28.08 -4.52 4.02
N THR A 168 -28.04 -3.97 5.23
CA THR A 168 -27.77 -4.71 6.47
C THR A 168 -28.85 -4.45 7.53
N GLU A 169 -29.20 -5.48 8.30
CA GLU A 169 -30.13 -5.40 9.43
C GLU A 169 -29.69 -6.29 10.61
N ASP A 170 -30.16 -5.98 11.82
CA ASP A 170 -29.78 -6.74 13.03
C ASP A 170 -30.03 -8.24 12.88
N GLY A 171 -29.01 -9.04 13.23
CA GLY A 171 -29.05 -10.50 13.15
C GLY A 171 -28.82 -11.07 11.74
N GLN A 172 -28.66 -10.23 10.71
CA GLN A 172 -28.30 -10.71 9.37
C GLN A 172 -26.87 -11.26 9.37
N THR A 173 -26.70 -12.45 8.79
CA THR A 173 -25.38 -13.03 8.52
C THR A 173 -24.95 -12.67 7.10
N LEU A 174 -23.80 -12.00 6.98
CA LEU A 174 -23.11 -11.81 5.71
C LEU A 174 -22.07 -12.93 5.57
N ALA A 175 -22.37 -13.93 4.73
CA ALA A 175 -21.46 -15.03 4.44
C ALA A 175 -20.57 -14.68 3.24
N ILE A 176 -19.26 -14.77 3.44
CA ILE A 176 -18.23 -14.53 2.44
C ILE A 176 -17.50 -15.85 2.22
N GLU A 177 -17.86 -16.53 1.13
CA GLU A 177 -17.19 -17.76 0.70
C GLU A 177 -15.84 -17.43 0.06
N ILE A 178 -14.82 -18.23 0.39
CA ILE A 178 -13.45 -18.09 -0.08
C ILE A 178 -13.06 -19.39 -0.77
N ASN A 179 -13.14 -19.40 -2.10
CA ASN A 179 -12.77 -20.56 -2.92
C ASN A 179 -11.72 -20.16 -3.99
N PRO A 180 -10.55 -20.84 -4.05
CA PRO A 180 -10.07 -21.85 -3.11
C PRO A 180 -9.83 -21.28 -1.70
N PRO A 181 -9.86 -22.13 -0.64
CA PRO A 181 -9.52 -21.71 0.71
C PRO A 181 -8.14 -21.04 0.76
N ARG A 182 -8.04 -19.92 1.49
CA ARG A 182 -6.84 -19.07 1.49
C ARG A 182 -6.07 -19.13 2.80
N PRO A 183 -4.73 -19.21 2.77
CA PRO A 183 -3.92 -19.03 3.96
C PRO A 183 -4.22 -17.66 4.60
N THR A 184 -4.65 -17.67 5.85
CA THR A 184 -5.06 -16.48 6.60
C THR A 184 -4.60 -16.59 8.04
N LYS A 185 -3.99 -15.51 8.53
CA LYS A 185 -3.50 -15.32 9.90
C LYS A 185 -4.22 -14.17 10.60
N GLU A 186 -4.60 -13.15 9.84
CA GLU A 186 -5.38 -12.01 10.36
C GLU A 186 -6.49 -11.63 9.39
N ILE A 187 -7.65 -11.30 9.95
CA ILE A 187 -8.79 -10.73 9.25
C ILE A 187 -9.03 -9.33 9.83
N LEU A 188 -9.24 -8.32 9.00
CA LEU A 188 -9.75 -7.02 9.45
C LEU A 188 -11.03 -6.67 8.67
N VAL A 189 -12.09 -6.36 9.40
CA VAL A 189 -13.34 -5.82 8.85
C VAL A 189 -13.36 -4.33 9.14
N GLN A 190 -13.31 -3.52 8.09
CA GLN A 190 -13.40 -2.07 8.17
C GLN A 190 -14.77 -1.63 7.66
N THR A 191 -15.56 -0.97 8.49
CA THR A 191 -16.83 -0.36 8.10
C THR A 191 -16.59 1.11 7.78
N LEU A 192 -16.94 1.53 6.56
CA LEU A 192 -16.78 2.89 6.04
C LEU A 192 -18.09 3.69 6.07
N GLU A 193 -19.22 3.00 5.91
CA GLU A 193 -20.55 3.60 5.95
C GLU A 193 -21.49 2.69 6.72
N SER A 194 -22.40 3.26 7.51
CA SER A 194 -23.42 2.55 8.27
C SER A 194 -24.46 3.56 8.76
N PRO A 195 -25.76 3.20 8.84
CA PRO A 195 -26.81 4.04 9.40
C PRO A 195 -26.76 4.16 10.93
N SER A 196 -25.92 3.38 11.62
CA SER A 196 -25.78 3.40 13.07
C SER A 196 -24.32 3.37 13.51
N TRP A 197 -24.09 3.27 14.83
CA TRP A 197 -22.77 2.88 15.32
C TRP A 197 -22.35 1.53 14.75
N VAL A 198 -21.05 1.35 14.55
CA VAL A 198 -20.50 0.09 14.06
C VAL A 198 -20.49 -0.92 15.19
N ALA A 199 -21.18 -2.04 14.98
CA ALA A 199 -21.30 -3.12 15.95
C ALA A 199 -21.44 -4.46 15.22
N TRP A 200 -20.95 -5.53 15.86
CA TRP A 200 -21.06 -6.90 15.35
C TRP A 200 -21.49 -7.80 16.49
N ARG A 201 -22.41 -8.73 16.21
CA ARG A 201 -22.79 -9.81 17.12
C ARG A 201 -21.68 -10.85 17.19
N GLU A 202 -21.11 -11.19 16.04
CA GLU A 202 -20.08 -12.21 15.93
C GLU A 202 -19.35 -12.09 14.58
N VAL A 203 -18.04 -12.36 14.59
CA VAL A 203 -17.20 -12.58 13.41
C VAL A 203 -16.70 -14.02 13.47
N ARG A 204 -17.27 -14.89 12.63
CA ARG A 204 -16.88 -16.30 12.56
C ARG A 204 -15.96 -16.54 11.38
N VAL A 205 -14.95 -17.37 11.60
CA VAL A 205 -13.96 -17.70 10.58
C VAL A 205 -13.86 -19.22 10.53
N PHE A 206 -14.17 -19.81 9.38
CA PHE A 206 -14.18 -21.25 9.19
C PHE A 206 -13.01 -21.67 8.31
N GLY A 207 -12.21 -22.61 8.81
CA GLY A 207 -11.05 -23.10 8.08
C GLY A 207 -10.37 -24.26 8.77
N LEU A 208 -9.44 -24.87 8.04
CA LEU A 208 -8.62 -25.98 8.53
C LEU A 208 -7.16 -25.55 8.58
N PRO A 209 -6.34 -26.10 9.50
CA PRO A 209 -4.90 -25.93 9.41
C PRO A 209 -4.42 -26.33 8.00
N PRO A 210 -3.49 -25.59 7.40
CA PRO A 210 -2.90 -26.02 6.14
C PRO A 210 -2.35 -27.44 6.32
N PRO A 211 -2.42 -28.30 5.27
CA PRO A 211 -1.81 -29.60 5.33
C PRO A 211 -0.35 -29.44 5.74
N LEU A 212 0.16 -30.33 6.60
CA LEU A 212 1.57 -30.33 6.99
C LEU A 212 2.41 -30.41 5.72
N GLN A 213 2.88 -29.26 5.22
CA GLN A 213 3.78 -29.22 4.09
C GLN A 213 5.15 -29.65 4.61
N SER A 214 5.80 -30.60 3.93
CA SER A 214 7.27 -30.63 3.87
C SER A 214 7.71 -29.23 3.47
N GLU A 215 8.68 -28.63 4.17
CA GLU A 215 9.16 -27.25 4.02
C GLU A 215 9.64 -26.88 2.59
N ASN A 216 8.77 -26.92 1.59
CA ASN A 216 9.00 -26.40 0.26
C ASN A 216 8.20 -25.12 0.13
N ASN A 217 8.63 -24.13 0.91
CA ASN A 217 8.22 -22.76 0.74
C ASN A 217 8.78 -22.33 -0.63
N THR A 218 7.96 -22.25 -1.67
CA THR A 218 8.44 -21.99 -3.05
C THR A 218 9.21 -20.68 -3.18
N HIS A 219 9.08 -19.77 -2.20
CA HIS A 219 9.80 -18.50 -2.11
C HIS A 219 10.97 -18.48 -1.11
N SER A 220 11.26 -19.57 -0.37
CA SER A 220 12.52 -19.69 0.40
C SER A 220 13.76 -19.90 -0.50
N SER A 221 13.61 -19.60 -1.78
CA SER A 221 14.53 -19.86 -2.85
C SER A 221 14.94 -18.57 -3.59
N LEU A 222 14.73 -17.39 -2.98
CA LEU A 222 15.24 -16.10 -3.49
C LEU A 222 16.35 -15.57 -2.59
N LYS A 223 17.29 -14.81 -3.16
CA LYS A 223 18.35 -14.11 -2.43
C LYS A 223 18.75 -12.81 -3.13
N LEU A 224 19.43 -11.96 -2.37
CA LEU A 224 20.12 -10.79 -2.88
C LEU A 224 21.58 -11.15 -3.20
N GLU A 225 21.97 -11.04 -4.46
CA GLU A 225 23.36 -11.19 -4.90
C GLU A 225 23.99 -9.81 -5.04
N LYS A 226 25.04 -9.53 -4.26
CA LYS A 226 25.75 -8.25 -4.34
C LYS A 226 26.47 -8.14 -5.69
N ILE A 227 26.20 -7.08 -6.44
CA ILE A 227 26.83 -6.80 -7.74
C ILE A 227 27.71 -5.55 -7.74
N LEU A 228 27.50 -4.64 -6.79
CA LEU A 228 28.25 -3.40 -6.64
C LEU A 228 28.39 -3.03 -5.17
N GLU A 229 29.47 -2.36 -4.82
CA GLU A 229 29.76 -1.82 -3.49
C GLU A 229 30.56 -0.52 -3.60
N GLU A 230 30.89 0.07 -2.45
CA GLU A 230 31.63 1.34 -2.30
C GLU A 230 30.86 2.59 -2.81
N LEU A 231 29.54 2.48 -2.95
CA LEU A 231 28.67 3.61 -3.24
C LEU A 231 28.41 4.42 -1.98
N VAL A 232 28.10 5.70 -2.13
CA VAL A 232 27.76 6.57 -1.01
C VAL A 232 26.26 6.83 -1.01
N LEU A 233 25.54 6.17 -0.10
CA LEU A 233 24.10 6.33 0.11
C LEU A 233 23.33 6.21 -1.23
N PRO A 234 23.39 5.04 -1.91
CA PRO A 234 22.65 4.84 -3.15
C PRO A 234 21.14 4.94 -2.88
N VAL A 235 20.40 5.62 -3.75
CA VAL A 235 18.97 5.93 -3.57
C VAL A 235 18.12 5.60 -4.80
N GLN A 236 18.73 5.24 -5.93
CA GLN A 236 18.01 4.71 -7.08
C GLN A 236 18.93 3.81 -7.90
N VAL A 237 18.34 2.78 -8.50
CA VAL A 237 18.91 2.01 -9.59
C VAL A 237 17.90 1.97 -10.74
N THR A 238 18.31 2.26 -11.98
CA THR A 238 17.40 2.30 -13.13
C THR A 238 18.14 2.10 -14.46
N HIS A 239 17.44 2.17 -15.58
CA HIS A 239 17.97 2.09 -16.94
C HIS A 239 17.46 3.26 -17.79
N ALA A 240 18.06 3.47 -18.97
CA ALA A 240 17.66 4.53 -19.90
C ALA A 240 16.61 4.12 -20.94
N GLY A 241 16.40 2.82 -21.18
CA GLY A 241 15.41 2.35 -22.15
C GLY A 241 15.83 2.62 -23.60
N ASP A 242 17.14 2.71 -23.84
CA ASP A 242 17.77 3.02 -25.13
C ASP A 242 18.43 1.80 -25.78
N GLY A 243 18.30 0.61 -25.18
CA GLY A 243 18.85 -0.64 -25.69
C GLY A 243 20.34 -0.81 -25.42
N SER A 244 20.93 0.04 -24.57
CA SER A 244 22.35 -0.02 -24.23
C SER A 244 22.67 -1.02 -23.12
N GLY A 245 21.67 -1.51 -22.38
CA GLY A 245 21.86 -2.35 -21.20
C GLY A 245 22.59 -1.64 -20.04
N ARG A 246 22.64 -0.30 -20.05
CA ARG A 246 23.23 0.49 -18.97
C ARG A 246 22.33 0.54 -17.75
N ILE A 247 22.94 0.34 -16.59
CA ILE A 247 22.30 0.59 -15.30
C ILE A 247 22.87 1.89 -14.74
N PHE A 248 22.00 2.79 -14.34
CA PHE A 248 22.33 4.06 -13.69
C PHE A 248 22.07 3.91 -12.19
N VAL A 249 23.06 4.26 -11.38
CA VAL A 249 22.95 4.25 -9.92
C VAL A 249 23.09 5.67 -9.41
N VAL A 250 22.07 6.13 -8.71
CA VAL A 250 21.99 7.48 -8.15
C VAL A 250 22.43 7.45 -6.70
N GLU A 251 23.36 8.32 -6.35
CA GLU A 251 23.85 8.55 -5.00
C GLU A 251 23.29 9.86 -4.45
N GLN A 252 22.84 9.83 -3.20
CA GLN A 252 22.13 10.94 -2.55
C GLN A 252 22.92 12.26 -2.57
N GLN A 253 24.26 12.18 -2.63
CA GLN A 253 25.16 13.33 -2.66
C GLN A 253 25.21 14.06 -4.02
N GLY A 254 24.40 13.69 -5.02
CA GLY A 254 24.37 14.38 -6.31
C GLY A 254 25.26 13.77 -7.37
N ARG A 255 25.51 12.45 -7.30
CA ARG A 255 26.32 11.72 -8.27
C ARG A 255 25.51 10.61 -8.93
N ILE A 256 25.78 10.37 -10.20
CA ILE A 256 25.20 9.27 -10.96
C ILE A 256 26.34 8.46 -11.58
N SER A 257 26.36 7.16 -11.27
CA SER A 257 27.32 6.20 -11.81
C SER A 257 26.64 5.31 -12.85
N ILE A 258 27.41 4.81 -13.82
CA ILE A 258 26.94 3.80 -14.79
C ILE A 258 27.58 2.45 -14.47
N VAL A 259 26.80 1.38 -14.58
CA VAL A 259 27.27 0.00 -14.64
C VAL A 259 26.96 -0.58 -16.02
N LYS A 260 27.98 -1.14 -16.68
CA LYS A 260 27.89 -1.83 -17.97
C LYS A 260 28.42 -3.25 -17.83
N ASN A 261 27.62 -4.24 -18.22
CA ASN A 261 28.03 -5.65 -18.16
C ASN A 261 28.53 -6.08 -16.76
N GLY A 262 27.93 -5.55 -15.70
CA GLY A 262 28.34 -5.80 -14.31
C GLY A 262 29.60 -5.08 -13.85
N VAL A 263 30.16 -4.18 -14.67
CA VAL A 263 31.36 -3.39 -14.34
C VAL A 263 31.00 -1.91 -14.22
N PRO A 264 31.30 -1.24 -13.10
CA PRO A 264 31.15 0.20 -12.97
C PRO A 264 32.07 0.97 -13.91
N ASN A 265 31.55 2.03 -14.52
CA ASN A 265 32.37 2.98 -15.26
C ASN A 265 33.27 3.77 -14.29
N GLU A 266 34.52 4.05 -14.69
CA GLU A 266 35.44 4.89 -13.92
C GLU A 266 34.99 6.36 -13.89
N THR A 267 34.32 6.82 -14.96
CA THR A 267 33.78 8.17 -15.09
C THR A 267 32.31 8.17 -14.67
N LEU A 268 31.94 9.14 -13.83
CA LEU A 268 30.54 9.38 -13.46
C LEU A 268 29.74 9.82 -14.68
N PHE A 269 28.48 9.38 -14.76
CA PHE A 269 27.54 9.93 -15.73
C PHE A 269 27.28 11.41 -15.47
N LEU A 270 27.08 11.77 -14.21
CA LEU A 270 26.84 13.15 -13.81
C LEU A 270 27.33 13.40 -12.38
N ASP A 271 27.87 14.59 -12.14
CA ASP A 271 28.16 15.12 -10.80
C ASP A 271 27.62 16.55 -10.69
N ILE A 272 26.61 16.71 -9.83
CA ILE A 272 26.01 18.00 -9.44
C ILE A 272 26.07 18.19 -7.92
N SER A 273 27.00 17.53 -7.24
CA SER A 273 27.17 17.60 -5.78
C SER A 273 27.38 19.01 -5.24
N ASN A 274 27.81 19.95 -6.09
CA ASN A 274 27.95 21.36 -5.74
C ASN A 274 26.63 22.16 -5.73
N ARG A 275 25.52 21.56 -6.19
CA ARG A 275 24.17 22.16 -6.22
C ARG A 275 23.20 21.46 -5.26
N VAL A 276 23.49 20.21 -4.93
CA VAL A 276 22.65 19.35 -4.09
C VAL A 276 22.94 19.64 -2.62
N ASN A 277 21.89 19.93 -1.85
CA ASN A 277 21.98 19.85 -0.39
C ASN A 277 21.60 18.45 0.07
N CYS A 278 22.48 17.86 0.86
CA CYS A 278 22.33 16.53 1.44
C CYS A 278 22.48 16.69 2.95
N CYS A 279 21.85 15.88 3.81
CA CYS A 279 21.29 14.55 3.59
C CYS A 279 19.96 14.42 4.36
N GLU A 280 19.72 13.31 5.06
CA GLU A 280 18.41 12.93 5.63
C GLU A 280 17.47 12.53 4.49
N GLU A 281 16.35 13.23 4.30
CA GLU A 281 15.47 13.05 3.14
C GLU A 281 15.77 14.07 2.03
N ARG A 282 16.85 14.85 2.15
CA ARG A 282 17.38 15.72 1.10
C ARG A 282 18.46 15.04 0.28
N GLY A 283 18.65 15.48 -0.95
CA GLY A 283 19.72 15.00 -1.82
C GLY A 283 19.31 14.99 -3.28
N LEU A 284 20.04 14.25 -4.10
CA LEU A 284 19.58 13.83 -5.42
C LEU A 284 18.71 12.58 -5.24
N PHE A 285 17.48 12.63 -5.71
CA PHE A 285 16.48 11.58 -5.46
C PHE A 285 16.32 10.64 -6.64
N ASN A 286 16.21 11.21 -7.85
CA ASN A 286 15.78 10.45 -9.00
C ASN A 286 16.39 10.97 -10.31
N VAL A 287 16.66 10.02 -11.22
CA VAL A 287 16.81 10.24 -12.65
C VAL A 287 15.70 9.48 -13.40
N ALA A 288 15.07 10.16 -14.35
CA ALA A 288 14.09 9.58 -15.26
C ALA A 288 14.45 9.89 -16.72
N PHE A 289 14.30 8.88 -17.57
CA PHE A 289 14.57 8.95 -19.00
C PHE A 289 13.26 8.88 -19.78
N PRO A 290 12.96 9.84 -20.67
CA PRO A 290 11.77 9.80 -21.51
C PRO A 290 11.86 8.67 -22.55
N PRO A 291 10.72 8.19 -23.09
CA PRO A 291 10.73 7.25 -24.21
C PRO A 291 11.54 7.75 -25.43
N SER A 292 11.62 9.07 -25.63
CA SER A 292 12.40 9.68 -26.71
C SER A 292 13.91 9.80 -26.41
N TYR A 293 14.42 9.36 -25.26
CA TYR A 293 15.79 9.62 -24.82
C TYR A 293 16.86 9.23 -25.86
N HIS A 294 16.65 8.11 -26.56
CA HIS A 294 17.53 7.65 -27.65
C HIS A 294 17.65 8.63 -28.83
N ILE A 295 16.77 9.63 -28.92
CA ILE A 295 16.74 10.70 -29.91
C ILE A 295 17.09 12.04 -29.27
N SER A 296 16.38 12.42 -28.21
CA SER A 296 16.48 13.75 -27.59
C SER A 296 17.73 13.91 -26.74
N GLN A 297 18.28 12.80 -26.23
CA GLN A 297 19.38 12.79 -25.26
C GLN A 297 19.09 13.62 -24.00
N GLN A 298 17.80 13.89 -23.74
CA GLN A 298 17.33 14.66 -22.59
C GLN A 298 16.85 13.73 -21.48
N PHE A 299 17.29 13.99 -20.25
CA PHE A 299 16.85 13.26 -19.06
C PHE A 299 16.51 14.22 -17.93
N TYR A 300 15.79 13.73 -16.93
CA TYR A 300 15.18 14.57 -15.90
C TYR A 300 15.65 14.17 -14.52
N LEU A 301 15.92 15.16 -13.68
CA LEU A 301 16.35 14.96 -12.30
C LEU A 301 15.40 15.63 -11.31
N SER A 302 15.39 15.07 -10.10
CA SER A 302 14.81 15.68 -8.91
C SER A 302 15.84 15.73 -7.79
N TYR A 303 16.03 16.90 -7.18
CA TYR A 303 16.98 17.06 -6.07
C TYR A 303 16.64 18.22 -5.14
N SER A 304 17.16 18.18 -3.91
CA SER A 304 17.13 19.32 -2.98
C SER A 304 18.24 20.31 -3.28
N ASN A 305 17.91 21.58 -3.50
CA ASN A 305 18.89 22.63 -3.70
C ASN A 305 19.45 23.17 -2.36
N SER A 306 20.31 24.19 -2.42
CA SER A 306 20.90 24.83 -1.22
C SER A 306 19.90 25.51 -0.27
N ASN A 307 18.66 25.73 -0.70
CA ASN A 307 17.57 26.26 0.13
C ASN A 307 16.67 25.14 0.67
N ASP A 308 17.05 23.87 0.49
CA ASP A 308 16.27 22.68 0.81
C ASP A 308 15.03 22.44 -0.06
N ASP A 309 14.77 23.30 -1.06
CA ASP A 309 13.64 23.15 -1.99
C ASP A 309 13.87 22.01 -3.00
N THR A 310 12.80 21.30 -3.37
CA THR A 310 12.87 20.27 -4.42
C THR A 310 12.85 20.92 -5.80
N VAL A 311 13.90 20.69 -6.58
CA VAL A 311 14.04 21.14 -7.97
C VAL A 311 13.74 19.99 -8.90
N ILE A 312 12.89 20.23 -9.91
CA ILE A 312 12.72 19.35 -11.06
C ILE A 312 13.40 20.03 -12.25
N SER A 313 14.37 19.35 -12.87
CA SER A 313 15.15 19.91 -13.99
C SER A 313 15.44 18.88 -15.08
N ARG A 314 15.80 19.40 -16.25
CA ARG A 314 16.19 18.65 -17.45
C ARG A 314 17.66 18.89 -17.76
N PHE A 315 18.34 17.85 -18.22
CA PHE A 315 19.75 17.85 -18.64
C PHE A 315 19.89 17.12 -19.99
N THR A 316 21.04 17.31 -20.65
CA THR A 316 21.41 16.58 -21.87
C THR A 316 22.72 15.82 -21.71
N THR A 317 22.87 14.71 -22.44
CA THR A 317 24.19 14.08 -22.62
C THR A 317 25.10 14.89 -23.53
N THR A 318 26.42 14.69 -23.35
CA THR A 318 27.44 15.17 -24.30
C THR A 318 27.45 14.29 -25.55
N ASP A 319 28.42 14.53 -26.46
CA ASP A 319 28.69 13.61 -27.58
C ASP A 319 29.06 12.19 -27.11
N ASP A 320 29.56 12.05 -25.87
CA ASP A 320 29.66 10.76 -25.18
C ASP A 320 28.37 10.50 -24.42
N ALA A 321 27.62 9.48 -24.86
CA ALA A 321 26.35 9.10 -24.25
C ALA A 321 26.50 8.66 -22.78
N ASP A 322 27.69 8.27 -22.34
CA ASP A 322 27.98 7.91 -20.94
C ASP A 322 28.32 9.11 -20.05
N VAL A 323 28.33 10.34 -20.60
CA VAL A 323 28.66 11.56 -19.86
C VAL A 323 27.60 12.62 -20.11
N ALA A 324 26.95 13.07 -19.04
CA ALA A 324 26.04 14.20 -19.05
C ALA A 324 26.78 15.54 -18.93
N ASP A 325 26.22 16.59 -19.55
CA ASP A 325 26.74 17.94 -19.39
C ASP A 325 26.12 18.60 -18.14
N PRO A 326 26.84 18.78 -17.02
CA PRO A 326 26.30 19.46 -15.85
C PRO A 326 25.94 20.92 -16.11
N ALA A 327 26.46 21.55 -17.18
CA ALA A 327 26.11 22.92 -17.55
C ALA A 327 24.82 23.04 -18.37
N SER A 328 24.26 21.92 -18.83
CA SER A 328 23.04 21.87 -19.65
C SER A 328 21.72 22.02 -18.87
N GLU A 329 21.80 22.20 -17.56
CA GLU A 329 20.62 22.21 -16.69
C GLU A 329 19.60 23.28 -17.08
N GLU A 330 18.35 22.84 -17.25
CA GLU A 330 17.18 23.68 -17.35
C GLU A 330 16.18 23.33 -16.24
N ILE A 331 15.90 24.29 -15.35
CA ILE A 331 14.93 24.10 -14.26
C ILE A 331 13.52 24.18 -14.84
N LEU A 332 12.75 23.11 -14.65
CA LEU A 332 11.33 23.08 -15.05
C LEU A 332 10.49 23.85 -14.03
N PHE A 333 10.63 23.49 -12.76
CA PHE A 333 10.01 24.19 -11.64
C PHE A 333 10.68 23.83 -10.31
N VAL A 334 10.40 24.64 -9.28
CA VAL A 334 10.90 24.45 -7.92
C VAL A 334 9.71 24.36 -6.97
N VAL A 335 9.69 23.36 -6.10
CA VAL A 335 8.71 23.21 -5.03
C VAL A 335 9.35 23.64 -3.73
N VAL A 336 8.81 24.70 -3.14
CA VAL A 336 9.27 25.19 -1.85
C VAL A 336 8.94 24.17 -0.77
N GLN A 337 9.96 23.77 0.00
CA GLN A 337 9.81 22.76 1.05
C GLN A 337 9.70 23.42 2.42
N PRO A 338 8.66 23.13 3.21
CA PRO A 338 8.50 23.72 4.54
C PRO A 338 9.50 23.11 5.55
N HIS A 339 9.90 21.86 5.34
CA HIS A 339 10.90 21.16 6.14
C HIS A 339 11.82 20.29 5.27
N VAL A 340 12.84 19.71 5.91
CA VAL A 340 13.88 18.87 5.26
C VAL A 340 13.50 17.40 5.12
N VAL A 341 12.22 17.07 5.36
CA VAL A 341 11.66 15.72 5.30
C VAL A 341 10.39 15.70 4.48
N HIS A 342 10.01 14.51 4.02
CA HIS A 342 8.90 14.23 3.11
C HIS A 342 9.01 15.02 1.80
N ASN A 343 10.22 15.07 1.25
CA ASN A 343 10.49 15.79 0.01
C ASN A 343 9.90 15.07 -1.23
N GLY A 344 9.61 13.76 -1.13
CA GLY A 344 9.26 12.92 -2.26
C GLY A 344 10.38 12.95 -3.30
N GLY A 345 10.03 13.27 -4.55
CA GLY A 345 10.98 13.48 -5.64
C GLY A 345 11.04 12.31 -6.63
N ARG A 346 10.18 11.30 -6.55
CA ARG A 346 10.14 10.25 -7.58
C ARG A 346 9.70 10.82 -8.92
N LEU A 347 10.43 10.48 -9.98
CA LEU A 347 10.08 10.78 -11.36
C LEU A 347 9.83 9.47 -12.10
N ALA A 348 8.78 9.41 -12.92
CA ALA A 348 8.59 8.32 -13.86
C ALA A 348 7.79 8.78 -15.08
N PHE A 349 8.12 8.23 -16.24
CA PHE A 349 7.32 8.44 -17.44
C PHE A 349 6.17 7.43 -17.49
N GLY A 350 4.95 7.90 -17.71
CA GLY A 350 3.79 7.05 -17.92
C GLY A 350 3.96 6.24 -19.22
N PRO A 351 3.92 4.90 -19.18
CA PRO A 351 4.24 4.08 -20.35
C PRO A 351 3.15 4.11 -21.44
N ARG A 352 1.98 4.69 -21.15
CA ARG A 352 0.84 4.79 -22.09
C ARG A 352 0.68 6.16 -22.71
N ASP A 353 0.96 7.21 -21.93
CA ASP A 353 0.75 8.61 -22.32
C ASP A 353 2.06 9.35 -22.59
N GLY A 354 3.20 8.87 -22.08
CA GLY A 354 4.51 9.50 -22.27
C GLY A 354 4.73 10.75 -21.41
N TYR A 355 3.82 11.07 -20.50
CA TYR A 355 3.94 12.22 -19.62
C TYR A 355 4.88 11.95 -18.44
N LEU A 356 5.50 13.01 -17.92
CA LEU A 356 6.31 12.95 -16.72
C LEU A 356 5.42 13.06 -15.48
N TYR A 357 5.43 12.01 -14.65
CA TYR A 357 4.79 11.99 -13.35
C TYR A 357 5.81 12.34 -12.27
N VAL A 358 5.42 13.22 -11.35
CA VAL A 358 6.27 13.71 -10.25
C VAL A 358 5.57 13.44 -8.92
N GLY A 359 6.19 12.65 -8.06
CA GLY A 359 5.69 12.34 -6.72
C GLY A 359 6.26 13.32 -5.71
N MET A 360 5.40 14.04 -5.00
CA MET A 360 5.79 15.03 -4.01
C MET A 360 5.21 14.65 -2.65
N GLY A 361 6.06 14.59 -1.63
CA GLY A 361 5.59 14.44 -0.25
C GLY A 361 4.95 15.73 0.26
N ASP A 362 4.32 15.66 1.43
CA ASP A 362 3.60 16.76 2.05
C ASP A 362 4.51 17.85 2.63
N GLY A 363 5.82 17.65 2.59
CA GLY A 363 6.84 18.58 3.10
C GLY A 363 7.10 18.47 4.61
N GLY A 364 6.45 17.53 5.29
CA GLY A 364 6.68 17.24 6.70
C GLY A 364 6.17 18.30 7.67
N SER A 365 6.32 18.01 8.96
CA SER A 365 6.00 18.94 10.05
C SER A 365 6.67 18.53 11.36
N GLU A 366 7.15 19.51 12.14
CA GLU A 366 7.64 19.28 13.52
C GLU A 366 6.49 19.13 14.56
N GLY A 367 5.22 19.25 14.13
CA GLY A 367 4.01 19.17 14.96
C GLY A 367 2.90 18.35 14.29
N PRO A 368 1.61 18.55 14.63
CA PRO A 368 0.51 17.93 13.91
C PRO A 368 0.60 18.25 12.40
N PRO A 369 0.28 17.28 11.51
CA PRO A 369 0.40 17.49 10.07
C PRO A 369 -0.37 18.71 9.60
N VAL A 370 0.31 19.58 8.86
CA VAL A 370 -0.31 20.69 8.15
C VAL A 370 -0.95 20.13 6.88
N HIS A 371 -2.16 20.57 6.51
CA HIS A 371 -2.96 19.96 5.44
C HIS A 371 -2.48 20.29 4.02
N PHE A 372 -1.17 20.41 3.79
CA PHE A 372 -0.59 20.74 2.49
C PHE A 372 -0.98 19.72 1.41
N SER A 373 -1.10 18.44 1.79
CA SER A 373 -1.59 17.36 0.93
C SER A 373 -3.01 17.58 0.41
N GLN A 374 -3.85 18.35 1.11
CA GLN A 374 -5.23 18.68 0.74
C GLN A 374 -5.38 20.08 0.15
N ASP A 375 -4.37 20.95 0.27
CA ASP A 375 -4.38 22.26 -0.36
C ASP A 375 -4.26 22.09 -1.90
N PRO A 376 -5.26 22.55 -2.67
CA PRO A 376 -5.28 22.38 -4.12
C PRO A 376 -4.36 23.38 -4.85
N GLN A 377 -3.78 24.36 -4.14
CA GLN A 377 -2.88 25.37 -4.69
C GLN A 377 -1.39 25.04 -4.50
N LEU A 378 -1.08 23.96 -3.76
CA LEU A 378 0.27 23.49 -3.47
C LEU A 378 0.57 22.16 -4.18
N PHE A 379 1.83 21.96 -4.52
CA PHE A 379 2.34 20.72 -5.10
C PHE A 379 2.71 19.65 -4.06
N LEU A 380 2.60 19.96 -2.77
CA LEU A 380 2.94 19.06 -1.67
C LEU A 380 1.85 17.99 -1.46
N GLY A 381 2.27 16.74 -1.23
CA GLY A 381 1.40 15.58 -1.01
C GLY A 381 0.59 15.18 -2.24
N LYS A 382 1.22 15.23 -3.42
CA LYS A 382 0.59 15.07 -4.75
C LYS A 382 1.34 14.08 -5.63
N ILE A 383 0.63 13.53 -6.61
CA ILE A 383 1.22 13.17 -7.90
C ILE A 383 0.92 14.31 -8.86
N LEU A 384 1.95 14.86 -9.50
CA LEU A 384 1.83 15.82 -10.59
C LEU A 384 2.01 15.10 -11.93
N ARG A 385 1.40 15.61 -13.00
CA ARG A 385 1.57 15.10 -14.36
C ARG A 385 1.76 16.26 -15.35
N ILE A 386 2.91 16.31 -16.01
CA ILE A 386 3.30 17.38 -16.94
C ILE A 386 3.81 16.82 -18.27
N ASP A 387 3.69 17.62 -19.33
CA ASP A 387 4.17 17.30 -20.68
C ASP A 387 5.48 18.04 -20.97
N VAL A 388 6.58 17.28 -20.97
CA VAL A 388 7.94 17.77 -21.23
C VAL A 388 8.44 17.41 -22.64
N GLU A 389 7.62 16.77 -23.46
CA GLU A 389 7.98 16.30 -24.81
C GLU A 389 7.25 17.06 -25.94
N SER A 390 6.27 17.90 -25.60
CA SER A 390 5.51 18.73 -26.56
C SER A 390 6.31 19.85 -27.24
N GLY A 391 7.47 20.22 -26.69
CA GLY A 391 8.28 21.36 -27.16
C GLY A 391 7.79 22.72 -26.63
N VAL A 392 6.83 22.75 -25.71
CA VAL A 392 6.47 23.95 -24.94
C VAL A 392 7.45 24.09 -23.78
N GLU A 393 8.02 25.29 -23.62
CA GLU A 393 8.97 25.57 -22.54
C GLU A 393 8.33 26.36 -21.38
N PRO A 394 8.65 26.03 -20.10
CA PRO A 394 9.51 24.92 -19.70
C PRO A 394 8.81 23.54 -19.79
N TYR A 395 7.47 23.52 -19.83
CA TYR A 395 6.65 22.34 -20.06
C TYR A 395 5.22 22.77 -20.43
N ALA A 396 4.41 21.83 -20.94
CA ALA A 396 2.96 21.99 -21.10
C ALA A 396 2.19 21.22 -20.02
N ILE A 397 0.91 21.59 -19.87
CA ILE A 397 -0.06 20.83 -19.08
C ILE A 397 -0.79 19.85 -20.01
N PRO A 398 -0.84 18.54 -19.68
CA PRO A 398 -1.70 17.60 -20.38
C PRO A 398 -3.16 18.07 -20.36
N PRO A 399 -3.84 18.20 -21.51
CA PRO A 399 -5.18 18.76 -21.58
C PRO A 399 -6.25 17.88 -20.90
N ASP A 400 -5.92 16.64 -20.58
CA ASP A 400 -6.75 15.66 -19.89
C ASP A 400 -6.39 15.52 -18.40
N ASN A 401 -5.56 16.40 -17.82
CA ASN A 401 -5.39 16.47 -16.37
C ASN A 401 -6.75 16.74 -15.68
N PRO A 402 -7.02 16.13 -14.52
CA PRO A 402 -8.36 16.05 -13.92
C PRO A 402 -8.89 17.41 -13.46
N PHE A 403 -8.00 18.38 -13.24
CA PHE A 403 -8.33 19.65 -12.63
C PHE A 403 -8.16 20.86 -13.55
N VAL A 404 -7.80 20.69 -14.82
CA VAL A 404 -7.54 21.82 -15.77
C VAL A 404 -8.73 22.75 -15.99
N ALA A 405 -9.95 22.26 -15.75
CA ALA A 405 -11.17 23.05 -15.86
C ALA A 405 -11.61 23.66 -14.51
N ASN A 406 -10.84 23.46 -13.45
CA ASN A 406 -11.15 23.92 -12.10
C ASN A 406 -10.08 24.89 -11.59
N GLU A 407 -10.37 26.19 -11.68
CA GLU A 407 -9.48 27.29 -11.26
C GLU A 407 -9.07 27.25 -9.78
N SER A 408 -9.74 26.43 -8.95
CA SER A 408 -9.37 26.24 -7.54
C SER A 408 -8.17 25.31 -7.35
N PHE A 409 -7.73 24.63 -8.41
CA PHE A 409 -6.63 23.68 -8.39
C PHE A 409 -5.50 24.15 -9.31
N ARG A 410 -4.29 23.71 -8.99
CA ARG A 410 -3.18 23.76 -9.94
C ARG A 410 -3.39 22.71 -11.03
N ASP A 411 -3.14 23.11 -12.27
CA ASP A 411 -3.39 22.29 -13.46
C ASP A 411 -2.45 21.07 -13.53
N GLU A 412 -1.29 21.12 -12.87
CA GLU A 412 -0.30 20.04 -12.80
C GLU A 412 -0.76 18.87 -11.93
N ILE A 413 -1.70 19.09 -11.00
CA ILE A 413 -2.11 18.06 -10.04
C ILE A 413 -2.85 16.93 -10.76
N TRP A 414 -2.36 15.71 -10.58
CA TRP A 414 -2.98 14.49 -11.06
C TRP A 414 -3.70 13.72 -9.95
N ALA A 415 -3.11 13.65 -8.76
CA ALA A 415 -3.73 13.08 -7.57
C ALA A 415 -3.25 13.79 -6.30
N LEU A 416 -3.99 13.67 -5.21
CA LEU A 416 -3.71 14.38 -3.95
C LEU A 416 -3.97 13.52 -2.70
N GLY A 417 -3.65 14.08 -1.53
CA GLY A 417 -3.88 13.42 -0.26
C GLY A 417 -2.86 12.34 0.06
N LEU A 418 -1.62 12.49 -0.41
CA LEU A 418 -0.50 11.61 -0.10
C LEU A 418 0.41 12.23 0.95
N ARG A 419 1.18 11.39 1.65
CA ARG A 419 2.16 11.82 2.67
C ARG A 419 3.57 11.92 2.12
N ASN A 420 4.13 10.82 1.61
CA ASN A 420 5.46 10.76 1.02
C ASN A 420 5.59 9.61 -0.02
N PRO A 421 5.17 9.84 -1.29
CA PRO A 421 5.13 8.82 -2.34
C PRO A 421 6.50 8.58 -3.01
N TRP A 422 7.52 8.19 -2.23
CA TRP A 422 8.94 8.09 -2.63
C TRP A 422 9.23 7.07 -3.75
N GLY A 423 8.44 6.01 -3.89
CA GLY A 423 8.81 4.84 -4.70
C GLY A 423 7.76 4.38 -5.70
N PHE A 424 6.88 5.26 -6.17
CA PHE A 424 5.86 4.85 -7.13
C PHE A 424 6.47 4.34 -8.45
N ALA A 425 5.76 3.41 -9.09
CA ALA A 425 6.16 2.85 -10.37
C ALA A 425 4.99 2.40 -11.22
N PHE A 426 5.18 2.55 -12.52
CA PHE A 426 4.29 1.97 -13.52
C PHE A 426 4.71 0.54 -13.82
N ASP A 427 3.72 -0.33 -13.97
CA ASP A 427 3.88 -1.56 -14.70
C ASP A 427 4.10 -1.24 -16.19
N ARG A 428 5.30 -1.47 -16.71
CA ARG A 428 5.63 -1.15 -18.12
C ARG A 428 4.80 -1.92 -19.14
N GLN A 429 4.25 -3.07 -18.76
CA GLN A 429 3.40 -3.86 -19.66
C GLN A 429 1.95 -3.39 -19.65
N THR A 430 1.38 -3.12 -18.47
CA THR A 430 -0.05 -2.82 -18.34
C THR A 430 -0.34 -1.33 -18.20
N GLY A 431 0.62 -0.51 -17.79
CA GLY A 431 0.45 0.90 -17.45
C GLY A 431 -0.27 1.15 -16.13
N ALA A 432 -0.48 0.12 -15.30
CA ALA A 432 -1.02 0.31 -13.97
C ALA A 432 0.02 1.00 -13.08
N LEU A 433 -0.41 1.89 -12.20
CA LEU A 433 0.47 2.62 -11.29
C LEU A 433 0.33 2.03 -9.87
N TYR A 434 1.46 1.59 -9.33
CA TYR A 434 1.60 1.24 -7.92
C TYR A 434 2.20 2.43 -7.19
N LEU A 435 1.56 2.83 -6.10
CA LEU A 435 1.86 4.06 -5.37
C LEU A 435 2.03 3.76 -3.88
N PRO A 436 3.22 3.29 -3.47
CA PRO A 436 3.61 3.21 -2.07
C PRO A 436 3.64 4.60 -1.45
N ASP A 437 3.08 4.74 -0.25
CA ASP A 437 3.04 6.00 0.49
C ASP A 437 3.48 5.77 1.93
N ALA A 438 4.52 6.50 2.35
CA ALA A 438 5.11 6.29 3.67
C ALA A 438 4.28 6.93 4.77
N GLY A 439 3.92 6.11 5.75
CA GLY A 439 3.06 6.45 6.88
C GLY A 439 3.65 7.40 7.88
N HIS A 440 2.82 7.90 8.78
CA HIS A 440 3.27 8.66 9.93
C HIS A 440 3.75 7.76 11.07
N ASN A 441 2.84 7.24 11.90
CA ASN A 441 3.22 6.50 13.10
C ASN A 441 2.64 5.07 13.12
N ASP A 442 1.65 4.78 12.28
CA ASP A 442 0.85 3.57 12.45
C ASP A 442 0.88 2.65 11.22
N ARG A 443 0.85 3.21 10.00
CA ARG A 443 0.62 2.39 8.79
C ARG A 443 1.45 2.85 7.60
N GLU A 444 2.15 1.90 7.02
CA GLU A 444 2.68 2.00 5.66
C GLU A 444 1.67 1.41 4.68
N GLU A 445 1.56 1.98 3.48
CA GLU A 445 0.53 1.56 2.51
C GLU A 445 1.01 1.50 1.05
N VAL A 446 0.31 0.69 0.25
CA VAL A 446 0.42 0.68 -1.21
C VAL A 446 -0.94 0.99 -1.81
N ASN A 447 -1.00 2.10 -2.54
CA ASN A 447 -2.13 2.48 -3.38
C ASN A 447 -1.97 1.90 -4.80
N PHE A 448 -3.07 1.74 -5.51
CA PHE A 448 -3.08 1.20 -6.87
C PHE A 448 -4.03 1.97 -7.78
N VAL A 449 -3.55 2.31 -8.97
CA VAL A 449 -4.31 3.04 -9.98
C VAL A 449 -4.37 2.22 -11.26
N LEU A 450 -5.60 2.01 -11.74
CA LEU A 450 -5.83 1.31 -13.00
C LEU A 450 -5.26 2.10 -14.19
N PRO A 451 -4.77 1.41 -15.24
CA PRO A 451 -4.24 2.09 -16.43
C PRO A 451 -5.25 2.99 -17.16
N SER A 452 -6.55 2.78 -16.90
CA SER A 452 -7.65 3.56 -17.47
C SER A 452 -8.07 4.75 -16.61
N SER A 453 -7.41 5.00 -15.47
CA SER A 453 -7.75 6.11 -14.59
C SER A 453 -7.49 7.46 -15.28
N SER A 454 -8.40 8.40 -15.10
CA SER A 454 -8.24 9.80 -15.50
C SER A 454 -7.70 10.68 -14.36
N GLY A 455 -7.13 10.08 -13.31
CA GLY A 455 -6.63 10.83 -12.16
C GLY A 455 -7.75 11.39 -11.30
N GLY A 456 -7.40 12.32 -10.41
CA GLY A 456 -8.30 13.01 -9.50
C GLY A 456 -8.53 12.29 -8.17
N GLN A 457 -7.86 11.16 -7.92
CA GLN A 457 -7.97 10.41 -6.67
C GLN A 457 -7.43 11.24 -5.50
N ASN A 458 -8.14 11.19 -4.37
CA ASN A 458 -7.71 11.73 -3.08
C ASN A 458 -7.46 10.58 -2.11
N TYR A 459 -6.22 10.37 -1.68
CA TYR A 459 -5.82 9.29 -0.78
C TYR A 459 -6.00 9.63 0.71
N GLY A 460 -6.49 10.84 0.99
CA GLY A 460 -7.06 11.20 2.29
C GLY A 460 -6.08 11.62 3.38
N TRP A 461 -4.76 11.51 3.21
CA TRP A 461 -3.79 12.06 4.17
C TRP A 461 -4.01 13.58 4.35
N PRO A 462 -4.01 14.13 5.58
CA PRO A 462 -3.72 13.48 6.87
C PRO A 462 -4.96 13.00 7.65
N THR A 463 -6.13 12.89 7.02
CA THR A 463 -7.36 12.40 7.69
C THR A 463 -7.28 10.90 7.97
N ILE A 464 -6.78 10.14 6.99
CA ILE A 464 -6.60 8.69 7.08
C ILE A 464 -5.14 8.31 6.81
N GLU A 465 -4.71 7.22 7.44
CA GLU A 465 -3.41 6.56 7.26
C GLU A 465 -3.70 5.06 7.16
N GLY A 466 -3.70 4.49 5.95
CA GLY A 466 -4.22 3.16 5.70
C GLY A 466 -5.69 3.01 6.16
N THR A 467 -5.95 2.00 6.99
CA THR A 467 -7.24 1.76 7.62
C THR A 467 -7.46 2.56 8.91
N ARG A 468 -6.54 3.46 9.29
CA ARG A 468 -6.59 4.22 10.55
C ARG A 468 -7.07 5.64 10.34
N CYS A 469 -8.03 6.02 11.17
CA CYS A 469 -8.38 7.41 11.38
C CYS A 469 -7.33 8.12 12.21
N MET A 470 -6.81 9.22 11.68
CA MET A 470 -5.94 10.10 12.43
C MET A 470 -6.72 10.85 13.51
N ARG A 471 -6.01 11.22 14.60
CA ARG A 471 -6.60 11.89 15.77
C ARG A 471 -5.92 13.23 16.02
N PHE A 472 -5.84 14.05 14.98
CA PHE A 472 -5.38 15.44 15.09
C PHE A 472 -6.55 16.38 15.37
N PRO A 473 -6.35 17.45 16.15
CA PRO A 473 -7.43 18.38 16.51
C PRO A 473 -8.03 19.11 15.30
N ASP A 474 -7.24 19.36 14.26
CA ASP A 474 -7.61 20.24 13.15
C ASP A 474 -7.71 19.51 11.79
N LEU A 475 -8.12 18.24 11.75
CA LEU A 475 -8.20 17.50 10.48
C LEU A 475 -9.03 18.22 9.39
N PRO A 476 -8.61 18.15 8.11
CA PRO A 476 -9.27 18.87 7.02
C PRO A 476 -10.65 18.28 6.70
N PHE A 477 -10.82 16.99 6.97
CA PHE A 477 -12.09 16.28 6.86
C PHE A 477 -12.33 15.47 8.12
N PRO A 478 -13.59 15.31 8.57
CA PRO A 478 -13.90 14.40 9.65
C PRO A 478 -13.75 12.96 9.15
N CYS A 479 -13.22 12.08 9.99
CA CYS A 479 -12.92 10.71 9.58
C CYS A 479 -14.15 9.88 9.16
N ARG A 480 -15.36 10.31 9.52
CA ARG A 480 -16.62 9.72 9.06
C ARG A 480 -16.89 9.88 7.56
N GLU A 481 -16.17 10.78 6.90
CA GLU A 481 -16.23 11.01 5.46
C GLU A 481 -15.14 10.22 4.72
N SER A 482 -14.51 9.22 5.36
CA SER A 482 -13.40 8.48 4.75
C SER A 482 -13.78 7.69 3.50
N ASN A 483 -15.07 7.38 3.32
CA ASN A 483 -15.61 6.70 2.14
C ASN A 483 -15.39 7.47 0.83
N VAL A 484 -15.09 8.78 0.89
CA VAL A 484 -14.79 9.60 -0.29
C VAL A 484 -13.34 9.49 -0.75
N PHE A 485 -12.47 8.88 0.07
CA PHE A 485 -11.05 8.70 -0.24
C PHE A 485 -10.81 7.37 -0.98
N GLU A 486 -9.77 7.35 -1.81
CA GLU A 486 -9.27 6.11 -2.37
C GLU A 486 -8.48 5.37 -1.29
N HIS A 487 -8.90 4.13 -0.98
CA HIS A 487 -8.25 3.30 0.03
C HIS A 487 -7.14 2.44 -0.60
N PRO A 488 -6.07 2.14 0.15
CA PRO A 488 -4.97 1.33 -0.36
C PRO A 488 -5.41 -0.10 -0.70
N VAL A 489 -4.49 -0.82 -1.36
CA VAL A 489 -4.65 -2.24 -1.67
C VAL A 489 -3.84 -3.13 -0.74
N ALA A 490 -2.82 -2.58 -0.08
CA ALA A 490 -2.02 -3.26 0.92
C ALA A 490 -1.57 -2.29 2.02
N GLU A 491 -1.43 -2.80 3.25
CA GLU A 491 -0.88 -2.03 4.38
C GLU A 491 -0.16 -2.93 5.40
N TYR A 492 0.77 -2.36 6.15
CA TYR A 492 1.39 -2.99 7.32
C TYR A 492 1.63 -1.96 8.43
N ASP A 493 1.73 -2.38 9.70
CA ASP A 493 2.08 -1.45 10.80
C ASP A 493 3.57 -1.39 11.09
N HIS A 494 3.91 -0.39 11.90
CA HIS A 494 5.25 -0.16 12.41
C HIS A 494 5.77 -1.24 13.37
N THR A 495 5.00 -2.30 13.66
CA THR A 495 5.58 -3.51 14.27
C THR A 495 6.33 -4.36 13.24
N ARG A 496 6.01 -4.20 11.95
CA ARG A 496 6.62 -4.89 10.81
C ARG A 496 7.67 -4.06 10.07
N GLY A 497 7.54 -2.74 10.04
CA GLY A 497 8.50 -1.85 9.38
C GLY A 497 8.48 -0.44 9.96
N CYS A 498 8.92 0.57 9.23
CA CYS A 498 8.85 1.98 9.65
C CYS A 498 8.65 2.97 8.49
N SER A 499 8.93 2.54 7.26
CA SER A 499 8.93 3.42 6.09
C SER A 499 8.97 2.54 4.86
N ILE A 500 7.84 2.46 4.15
CA ILE A 500 7.79 1.76 2.87
C ILE A 500 8.67 2.47 1.86
N VAL A 501 9.42 1.65 1.15
CA VAL A 501 10.18 2.04 -0.02
C VAL A 501 9.59 1.26 -1.16
N GLY A 502 9.11 1.98 -2.16
CA GLY A 502 8.46 1.34 -3.29
C GLY A 502 9.39 0.49 -4.14
N GLY A 503 9.02 0.30 -5.41
CA GLY A 503 9.83 -0.56 -6.26
C GLY A 503 9.31 -0.68 -7.67
N ALA A 504 9.28 -1.89 -8.20
CA ALA A 504 9.00 -2.15 -9.60
C ALA A 504 8.15 -3.40 -9.78
N VAL A 505 7.45 -3.47 -10.90
CA VAL A 505 6.71 -4.67 -11.30
C VAL A 505 7.67 -5.59 -12.04
N TYR A 506 7.88 -6.80 -11.52
CA TYR A 506 8.82 -7.73 -12.12
C TYR A 506 8.34 -8.19 -13.51
N ARG A 507 9.14 -7.88 -14.54
CA ARG A 507 8.87 -8.24 -15.96
C ARG A 507 10.00 -9.03 -16.62
N GLY A 508 11.04 -9.40 -15.86
CA GLY A 508 12.15 -10.21 -16.37
C GLY A 508 11.82 -11.68 -16.56
N SER A 509 12.70 -12.41 -17.24
CA SER A 509 12.52 -13.83 -17.56
C SER A 509 13.17 -14.80 -16.55
N ALA A 510 14.09 -14.31 -15.71
CA ALA A 510 14.90 -15.15 -14.81
C ALA A 510 14.14 -15.74 -13.62
N LEU A 511 13.10 -15.04 -13.13
CA LEU A 511 12.24 -15.42 -12.01
C LEU A 511 10.77 -15.46 -12.44
N PRO A 512 10.34 -16.44 -13.27
CA PRO A 512 8.97 -16.50 -13.80
C PRO A 512 7.88 -16.42 -12.73
N GLN A 513 8.14 -16.93 -11.52
CA GLN A 513 7.22 -16.90 -10.38
C GLN A 513 6.88 -15.49 -9.88
N LEU A 514 7.69 -14.48 -10.23
CA LEU A 514 7.45 -13.08 -9.87
C LEU A 514 6.78 -12.27 -10.98
N THR A 515 6.55 -12.85 -12.16
CA THR A 515 6.03 -12.12 -13.34
C THR A 515 4.73 -11.38 -13.01
N GLY A 516 4.74 -10.05 -13.18
CA GLY A 516 3.59 -9.19 -12.94
C GLY A 516 3.31 -8.85 -11.48
N ARG A 517 4.13 -9.32 -10.54
CA ARG A 517 4.06 -8.94 -9.14
C ARG A 517 4.78 -7.61 -8.92
N PHE A 518 4.18 -6.72 -8.14
CA PHE A 518 4.84 -5.50 -7.67
C PHE A 518 5.68 -5.81 -6.44
N ILE A 519 6.97 -5.45 -6.49
CA ILE A 519 7.93 -5.71 -5.42
C ILE A 519 8.24 -4.40 -4.71
N PHE A 520 8.19 -4.41 -3.38
CA PHE A 520 8.49 -3.26 -2.52
C PHE A 520 9.23 -3.71 -1.26
N ALA A 521 9.82 -2.77 -0.54
CA ALA A 521 10.60 -3.04 0.66
C ALA A 521 10.24 -2.09 1.81
N ASP A 522 10.74 -2.39 3.01
CA ASP A 522 10.79 -1.45 4.12
C ASP A 522 12.21 -0.94 4.33
N PHE A 523 12.36 0.38 4.51
CA PHE A 523 13.67 0.99 4.73
C PHE A 523 14.33 0.52 6.03
N CYS A 524 13.61 0.46 7.15
CA CYS A 524 14.21 0.17 8.44
C CYS A 524 14.63 -1.29 8.60
N ARG A 525 13.75 -2.21 8.19
CA ARG A 525 13.97 -3.65 8.35
C ARG A 525 14.71 -4.26 7.17
N GLY A 526 14.53 -3.71 5.97
CA GLY A 526 15.01 -4.30 4.73
C GLY A 526 14.23 -5.54 4.30
N ASP A 527 13.08 -5.80 4.91
CA ASP A 527 12.14 -6.82 4.45
C ASP A 527 11.64 -6.44 3.05
N ILE A 528 11.49 -7.43 2.17
CA ILE A 528 11.02 -7.27 0.79
C ILE A 528 9.79 -8.14 0.59
N TRP A 529 8.72 -7.52 0.09
CA TRP A 529 7.46 -8.18 -0.21
C TRP A 529 7.13 -8.10 -1.70
N SER A 530 6.25 -9.00 -2.13
CA SER A 530 5.54 -8.89 -3.40
C SER A 530 4.05 -8.74 -3.15
N ILE A 531 3.35 -7.97 -3.99
CA ILE A 531 1.89 -8.01 -4.11
C ILE A 531 1.44 -8.32 -5.53
N THR A 532 0.31 -9.00 -5.66
CA THR A 532 -0.31 -9.34 -6.94
C THR A 532 -1.82 -9.35 -6.85
N GLN A 533 -2.47 -9.24 -8.01
CA GLN A 533 -3.89 -9.53 -8.15
C GLN A 533 -4.09 -10.97 -8.62
N GLU A 534 -5.00 -11.70 -7.99
CA GLU A 534 -5.51 -12.99 -8.45
C GLU A 534 -6.96 -12.84 -8.92
N GLU A 535 -7.36 -13.63 -9.92
CA GLU A 535 -8.76 -13.71 -10.33
C GLU A 535 -9.54 -14.61 -9.37
N ASP A 536 -10.69 -14.13 -8.90
CA ASP A 536 -11.72 -14.94 -8.27
C ASP A 536 -12.44 -15.75 -9.36
N THR A 537 -11.97 -16.98 -9.61
CA THR A 537 -12.47 -17.84 -10.68
C THR A 537 -13.87 -18.42 -10.43
N GLU A 538 -14.45 -18.19 -9.25
CA GLU A 538 -15.75 -18.75 -8.86
C GLU A 538 -16.79 -17.70 -8.42
N ALA A 539 -16.52 -16.40 -8.61
CA ALA A 539 -17.51 -15.35 -8.36
C ALA A 539 -18.82 -15.63 -9.14
N PRO A 540 -20.01 -15.55 -8.49
CA PRO A 540 -21.28 -15.78 -9.16
C PRO A 540 -21.43 -14.93 -10.42
N THR A 541 -21.87 -15.55 -11.51
CA THR A 541 -21.94 -14.95 -12.86
C THR A 541 -22.84 -13.71 -12.95
N GLU A 542 -23.65 -13.46 -11.92
CA GLU A 542 -24.52 -12.29 -11.80
C GLU A 542 -23.80 -11.03 -11.25
N SER A 543 -22.65 -11.17 -10.57
CA SER A 543 -21.74 -10.04 -10.33
C SER A 543 -20.77 -9.92 -11.51
N GLN A 544 -21.15 -9.16 -12.54
CA GLN A 544 -20.42 -8.98 -13.81
C GLN A 544 -19.00 -8.36 -13.72
N ALA A 545 -18.35 -8.38 -12.56
CA ALA A 545 -16.94 -8.09 -12.41
C ALA A 545 -16.25 -9.33 -11.85
N SER A 546 -15.33 -9.94 -12.62
CA SER A 546 -14.35 -10.85 -12.03
C SER A 546 -13.67 -10.11 -10.88
N ARG A 547 -13.84 -10.61 -9.65
CA ARG A 547 -13.25 -9.95 -8.47
C ARG A 547 -11.75 -10.18 -8.55
N LYS A 548 -10.98 -9.10 -8.54
CA LYS A 548 -9.52 -9.16 -8.40
C LYS A 548 -9.17 -9.04 -6.94
N LEU A 549 -8.54 -10.06 -6.39
CA LEU A 549 -8.16 -10.17 -5.00
C LEU A 549 -6.68 -9.86 -4.86
N TRP A 550 -6.29 -9.09 -3.84
CA TRP A 550 -4.89 -8.83 -3.58
C TRP A 550 -4.28 -9.90 -2.69
N LEU A 551 -3.02 -10.24 -2.95
CA LEU A 551 -2.21 -11.14 -2.15
C LEU A 551 -0.86 -10.50 -1.92
N ALA A 552 -0.36 -10.56 -0.68
CA ALA A 552 0.99 -10.18 -0.31
C ALA A 552 1.81 -11.40 0.09
N GLU A 553 3.11 -11.39 -0.20
CA GLU A 553 4.05 -12.42 0.21
C GLU A 553 5.36 -11.78 0.63
N LEU A 554 5.91 -12.16 1.79
CA LEU A 554 7.27 -11.82 2.17
C LEU A 554 8.23 -12.70 1.34
N ILE A 555 9.06 -12.08 0.51
CA ILE A 555 9.98 -12.81 -0.39
C ILE A 555 11.41 -12.85 0.14
N ILE A 556 11.85 -11.82 0.87
CA ILE A 556 13.16 -11.78 1.54
C ILE A 556 12.99 -11.12 2.91
N GLY A 557 13.44 -11.79 3.97
CA GLY A 557 13.54 -11.20 5.30
C GLY A 557 14.78 -10.32 5.44
N GLY A 558 14.67 -9.26 6.23
CA GLY A 558 15.56 -8.11 6.31
C GLY A 558 17.05 -8.42 6.47
N LEU A 559 17.86 -7.72 5.67
CA LEU A 559 19.32 -7.86 5.63
C LEU A 559 20.02 -6.54 6.00
N VAL A 560 19.66 -5.46 5.31
CA VAL A 560 20.22 -4.11 5.44
C VAL A 560 19.12 -3.09 5.12
N PRO A 561 19.23 -1.82 5.56
CA PRO A 561 18.29 -0.78 5.15
C PRO A 561 18.24 -0.61 3.62
N ILE A 562 17.04 -0.75 3.04
CA ILE A 562 16.82 -0.69 1.60
C ILE A 562 16.25 0.68 1.22
N SER A 563 16.93 1.43 0.34
CA SER A 563 16.51 2.77 -0.09
C SER A 563 15.73 2.82 -1.41
N SER A 564 15.86 1.79 -2.25
CA SER A 564 15.14 1.68 -3.52
C SER A 564 15.15 0.25 -4.05
N ILE A 565 14.10 -0.08 -4.79
CA ILE A 565 14.08 -1.18 -5.76
C ILE A 565 13.92 -0.59 -7.16
N GLY A 566 14.66 -1.10 -8.13
CA GLY A 566 14.57 -0.69 -9.53
C GLY A 566 14.89 -1.84 -10.47
N GLU A 567 14.95 -1.56 -11.77
CA GLU A 567 15.07 -2.59 -12.80
C GLU A 567 16.10 -2.24 -13.89
N ASP A 568 16.58 -3.27 -14.60
CA ASP A 568 17.28 -3.14 -15.89
C ASP A 568 16.31 -3.18 -17.09
N GLU A 569 16.82 -3.01 -18.31
CA GLU A 569 16.00 -3.01 -19.53
C GLU A 569 15.31 -4.36 -19.78
N GLU A 570 15.89 -5.44 -19.28
CA GLU A 570 15.39 -6.80 -19.37
C GLU A 570 14.35 -7.13 -18.29
N GLY A 571 14.11 -6.23 -17.32
CA GLY A 571 13.14 -6.41 -16.23
C GLY A 571 13.65 -7.24 -15.05
N SER A 572 14.97 -7.46 -14.93
CA SER A 572 15.59 -7.96 -13.70
C SER A 572 15.52 -6.88 -12.62
N LEU A 573 15.33 -7.28 -11.37
CA LEU A 573 15.26 -6.33 -10.25
C LEU A 573 16.56 -6.20 -9.48
N TYR A 574 16.79 -4.97 -9.05
CA TYR A 574 17.93 -4.54 -8.25
C TYR A 574 17.46 -3.79 -7.02
N VAL A 575 18.24 -3.89 -5.96
CA VAL A 575 17.96 -3.31 -4.65
C VAL A 575 19.17 -2.51 -4.19
N THR A 576 18.97 -1.29 -3.71
CA THR A 576 20.04 -0.46 -3.14
C THR A 576 20.08 -0.59 -1.62
N GLY A 577 21.21 -1.06 -1.11
CA GLY A 577 21.52 -1.06 0.32
C GLY A 577 22.04 0.31 0.72
N TYR A 578 21.25 1.04 1.50
CA TYR A 578 21.50 2.45 1.80
C TYR A 578 22.76 2.64 2.65
N ALA A 579 22.85 1.88 3.75
CA ALA A 579 23.91 2.05 4.75
C ALA A 579 25.23 1.34 4.39
N ASP A 580 25.16 0.25 3.63
CA ASP A 580 26.32 -0.54 3.21
C ASP A 580 26.86 -0.14 1.84
N GLY A 581 26.18 0.78 1.13
CA GLY A 581 26.68 1.35 -0.11
C GLY A 581 26.73 0.34 -1.25
N ALA A 582 25.76 -0.57 -1.32
CA ALA A 582 25.76 -1.68 -2.26
C ALA A 582 24.55 -1.68 -3.20
N VAL A 583 24.71 -2.27 -4.38
CA VAL A 583 23.59 -2.71 -5.23
C VAL A 583 23.55 -4.23 -5.25
N TYR A 584 22.36 -4.77 -5.04
CA TYR A 584 22.06 -6.19 -5.07
C TYR A 584 21.16 -6.52 -6.24
N LYS A 585 21.39 -7.63 -6.92
CA LYS A 585 20.45 -8.22 -7.88
C LYS A 585 19.57 -9.25 -7.17
N LEU A 586 18.27 -9.22 -7.41
CA LEU A 586 17.35 -10.26 -6.95
C LEU A 586 17.50 -11.51 -7.82
N VAL A 587 17.85 -12.64 -7.22
CA VAL A 587 18.12 -13.90 -7.95
C VAL A 587 17.54 -15.11 -7.22
N GLN A 588 17.48 -16.23 -7.93
CA GLN A 588 17.17 -17.53 -7.37
C GLN A 588 18.34 -18.03 -6.50
N SER A 589 18.05 -18.47 -5.27
CA SER A 589 18.95 -19.24 -4.43
C SER A 589 19.21 -20.61 -5.07
N PRO A 590 20.47 -21.09 -5.07
CA PRO A 590 20.77 -22.45 -5.52
C PRO A 590 19.95 -23.45 -4.70
N GLU A 591 19.36 -24.47 -5.34
CA GLU A 591 18.82 -25.61 -4.61
C GLU A 591 19.97 -26.22 -3.79
N THR A 592 19.80 -26.33 -2.46
CA THR A 592 20.69 -27.14 -1.64
C THR A 592 20.43 -28.61 -2.01
N GLU A 593 21.38 -29.25 -2.71
CA GLU A 593 21.38 -30.70 -2.99
C GLU A 593 21.31 -31.56 -1.72
#